data_AF-A0A9D4BTP8-F1
#
_entry.id   AF-A0A9D4BTP8-F1
#
_cell.length_a   1.000
_cell.length_b   1.000
_cell.length_c   1.000
_cell.angle_alpha   90.00
_cell.angle_beta   90.00
_cell.angle_gamma   90.00
#
_symmetry.space_group_name_H-M   'P 1'
#
loop_
_entity.id
_entity.type
_entity.pdbx_description
1 polymer ?
#
loop_
_entity_poly.entity_id
_entity_poly.type
_entity_poly.pdbx_seq_one_letter_code
_entity_poly.pdbx_strand_id
1 'polypeptide(L)'
;MNQQEATSFCASLSGKTNNVAALLSVETTDEHDFIKTTVGSSQLSANEYGWWTSLTDKQTEGFWMFATGPVLDSSVIDWTGEPSTRQGDNCGLVTFGGQFHERVCSLKIRFICERLAYGVTSGSVREYALHRRVAAVIVSFLSMYILSPSL
;
A
#
# COMPACT_ATOMS: atom_id res chain seq x y z
N MET A 1 12.89 -3.51 -2.69
CA MET A 1 12.92 -4.33 -1.44
C MET A 1 11.94 -5.47 -1.61
N ASN A 2 12.16 -6.61 -0.94
CA ASN A 2 11.09 -7.61 -0.81
C ASN A 2 9.96 -7.07 0.09
N GLN A 3 8.78 -7.70 0.12
CA GLN A 3 7.63 -7.13 0.84
C GLN A 3 7.92 -6.98 2.35
N GLN A 4 8.61 -7.94 2.96
CA GLN A 4 8.95 -7.90 4.38
C GLN A 4 9.95 -6.78 4.71
N GLU A 5 10.97 -6.60 3.87
CA GLU A 5 11.93 -5.50 3.97
C GLU A 5 11.21 -4.15 3.83
N ALA A 6 10.26 -4.03 2.90
CA ALA A 6 9.45 -2.83 2.71
C ALA A 6 8.58 -2.53 3.94
N THR A 7 7.94 -3.54 4.53
CA THR A 7 7.19 -3.42 5.79
C THR A 7 8.06 -2.83 6.91
N SER A 8 9.26 -3.40 7.11
CA SER A 8 10.20 -2.91 8.13
C SER A 8 10.67 -1.48 7.84
N PHE A 9 10.91 -1.15 6.57
CA PHE A 9 11.31 0.21 6.18
C PHE A 9 10.21 1.22 6.48
N CYS A 10 8.96 0.97 6.08
CA CYS A 10 7.86 1.89 6.34
C CYS A 10 7.62 2.08 7.84
N ALA A 11 7.69 1.01 8.64
CA ALA A 11 7.60 1.10 10.09
C ALA A 11 8.68 2.02 10.70
N SER A 12 9.90 1.97 10.17
CA SER A 12 11.02 2.82 10.64
C SER A 12 10.80 4.31 10.44
N LEU A 13 9.88 4.71 9.54
CA LEU A 13 9.54 6.12 9.31
C LEU A 13 8.70 6.71 10.46
N SER A 14 8.05 5.88 11.28
CA SER A 14 7.28 6.31 12.45
C SER A 14 8.13 7.04 13.49
N GLY A 15 9.44 6.77 13.57
CA GLY A 15 10.34 7.51 14.46
C GLY A 15 10.72 8.91 13.95
N LYS A 16 10.47 9.19 12.66
CA LYS A 16 10.82 10.46 12.01
C LYS A 16 9.63 11.42 11.93
N THR A 17 8.42 10.90 12.00
CA THR A 17 7.18 11.67 11.96
C THR A 17 6.41 11.38 13.25
N ASN A 18 5.78 12.35 13.90
CA ASN A 18 4.94 12.09 15.10
C ASN A 18 3.67 11.23 14.81
N ASN A 19 3.65 10.54 13.67
CA ASN A 19 2.57 9.72 13.13
C ASN A 19 3.12 8.32 12.82
N VAL A 20 2.29 7.29 13.06
CA VAL A 20 2.59 5.91 12.66
C VAL A 20 2.61 5.80 11.13
N ALA A 21 3.68 5.23 10.60
CA ALA A 21 3.84 4.89 9.19
C ALA A 21 3.88 3.37 9.02
N ALA A 22 3.29 2.87 7.93
CA ALA A 22 3.20 1.44 7.62
C ALA A 22 3.27 1.22 6.11
N LEU A 23 3.41 -0.03 5.68
CA LEU A 23 3.24 -0.40 4.27
C LEU A 23 1.75 -0.26 3.90
N LEU A 24 1.44 0.27 2.72
CA LEU A 24 0.10 0.66 2.30
C LEU A 24 -0.96 -0.41 2.56
N SER A 25 -2.04 -0.05 3.26
CA SER A 25 -3.23 -0.86 3.48
C SER A 25 -4.41 -0.15 2.87
N VAL A 26 -5.05 -0.71 1.83
CA VAL A 26 -6.16 -0.04 1.15
C VAL A 26 -7.48 -0.47 1.79
N GLU A 27 -8.12 0.43 2.51
CA GLU A 27 -9.27 0.10 3.37
C GLU A 27 -10.62 0.50 2.74
N THR A 28 -10.60 1.39 1.76
CA THR A 28 -11.80 1.99 1.16
C THR A 28 -11.66 2.21 -0.34
N THR A 29 -12.78 2.33 -1.04
CA THR A 29 -12.81 2.66 -2.48
C THR A 29 -12.22 4.04 -2.76
N ASP A 30 -12.46 5.03 -1.87
CA ASP A 30 -11.87 6.37 -1.99
C ASP A 30 -10.34 6.32 -1.96
N GLU A 31 -9.79 5.47 -1.10
CA GLU A 31 -8.35 5.25 -1.01
C GLU A 31 -7.83 4.54 -2.26
N HIS A 32 -8.53 3.53 -2.74
CA HIS A 32 -8.19 2.82 -3.98
C HIS A 32 -8.13 3.77 -5.18
N ASP A 33 -9.15 4.63 -5.35
CA ASP A 33 -9.19 5.64 -6.42
C ASP A 33 -8.04 6.66 -6.31
N PHE A 34 -7.72 7.08 -5.08
CA PHE A 34 -6.58 7.94 -4.82
C PHE A 34 -5.25 7.27 -5.21
N ILE A 35 -5.05 6.01 -4.82
CA ILE A 35 -3.86 5.23 -5.16
C ILE A 35 -3.76 5.04 -6.67
N LYS A 36 -4.85 4.62 -7.34
CA LYS A 36 -4.93 4.43 -8.78
C LYS A 36 -4.54 5.68 -9.56
N THR A 37 -5.09 6.83 -9.16
CA THR A 37 -4.73 8.12 -9.76
C THR A 37 -3.25 8.46 -9.53
N THR A 38 -2.76 8.24 -8.30
CA THR A 38 -1.38 8.55 -7.91
C THR A 38 -0.37 7.70 -8.70
N VAL A 39 -0.57 6.38 -8.76
CA VAL A 39 0.35 5.47 -9.46
C VAL A 39 0.23 5.57 -10.98
N GLY A 40 -0.97 5.82 -11.51
CA GLY A 40 -1.20 6.03 -12.95
C GLY A 40 -0.56 7.31 -13.48
N SER A 41 -0.36 8.31 -12.61
CA SER A 41 0.38 9.54 -12.95
C SER A 41 1.91 9.37 -12.94
N SER A 42 2.43 8.23 -12.48
CA SER A 42 3.86 7.99 -12.49
C SER A 42 4.38 7.82 -13.92
N GLN A 43 5.52 8.45 -14.26
CA GLN A 43 6.15 8.34 -15.59
C GLN A 43 6.84 6.98 -15.84
N LEU A 44 6.36 5.94 -15.18
CA LEU A 44 6.97 4.61 -15.20
C LEU A 44 6.30 3.75 -16.27
N SER A 45 7.09 2.87 -16.90
CA SER A 45 6.61 2.02 -17.99
C SER A 45 5.82 0.81 -17.47
N ALA A 46 4.86 0.33 -18.27
CA ALA A 46 4.07 -0.88 -18.00
C ALA A 46 4.91 -2.18 -17.83
N ASN A 47 6.20 -2.17 -18.16
CA ASN A 47 7.11 -3.30 -17.97
C ASN A 47 7.61 -3.46 -16.52
N GLU A 48 7.30 -2.51 -15.64
CA GLU A 48 7.62 -2.65 -14.23
C GLU A 48 6.55 -3.49 -13.49
N TYR A 49 6.90 -4.09 -12.36
CA TYR A 49 5.98 -4.96 -11.61
C TYR A 49 4.90 -4.20 -10.82
N GLY A 50 5.16 -2.95 -10.41
CA GLY A 50 4.28 -2.15 -9.56
C GLY A 50 4.89 -1.87 -8.19
N TRP A 51 4.03 -1.72 -7.17
CA TRP A 51 4.42 -1.35 -5.80
C TRP A 51 3.83 -2.28 -4.77
N TRP A 52 4.66 -2.80 -3.86
CA TRP A 52 4.18 -3.54 -2.72
C TRP A 52 3.19 -2.75 -1.86
N THR A 53 2.13 -3.45 -1.46
CA THR A 53 1.19 -3.09 -0.40
C THR A 53 1.37 -4.08 0.77
N SER A 54 0.67 -3.84 1.88
CA SER A 54 0.62 -4.76 3.01
C SER A 54 -0.27 -5.99 2.76
N LEU A 55 -0.97 -6.05 1.62
CA LEU A 55 -1.86 -7.14 1.26
C LEU A 55 -1.12 -8.48 1.21
N THR A 56 -1.63 -9.47 1.93
CA THR A 56 -1.06 -10.82 1.97
C THR A 56 -2.11 -11.84 2.38
N ASP A 57 -1.96 -13.07 1.92
CA ASP A 57 -2.73 -14.24 2.37
C ASP A 57 -1.82 -15.33 2.97
N LYS A 58 -0.57 -14.98 3.34
CA LYS A 58 0.41 -15.91 3.95
C LYS A 58 -0.13 -16.69 5.15
N GLN A 59 -1.11 -16.13 5.87
CA GLN A 59 -1.70 -16.79 7.03
C GLN A 59 -2.67 -17.91 6.62
N THR A 60 -3.43 -17.70 5.55
CA THR A 60 -4.41 -18.66 5.05
C THR A 60 -4.62 -18.36 3.56
N GLU A 61 -4.14 -19.27 2.71
CA GLU A 61 -4.24 -19.16 1.25
C GLU A 61 -5.68 -18.84 0.82
N GLY A 62 -5.83 -17.83 -0.04
CA GLY A 62 -7.13 -17.36 -0.52
C GLY A 62 -7.87 -16.41 0.44
N PHE A 63 -7.36 -16.18 1.66
CA PHE A 63 -7.88 -15.20 2.60
C PHE A 63 -6.92 -14.01 2.71
N TRP A 64 -7.16 -13.02 1.86
CA TRP A 64 -6.35 -11.82 1.77
C TRP A 64 -6.66 -10.83 2.90
N MET A 65 -5.61 -10.30 3.53
CA MET A 65 -5.70 -9.28 4.56
C MET A 65 -4.64 -8.20 4.36
N PHE A 66 -4.97 -6.98 4.72
CA PHE A 66 -3.98 -5.92 4.90
C PHE A 66 -3.42 -5.94 6.32
N ALA A 67 -2.37 -5.17 6.57
CA ALA A 67 -1.80 -5.02 7.92
C ALA A 67 -2.79 -4.40 8.93
N THR A 68 -3.80 -3.67 8.45
CA THR A 68 -4.85 -3.08 9.29
C THR A 68 -6.00 -4.05 9.60
N GLY A 69 -6.08 -5.18 8.90
CA GLY A 69 -7.07 -6.23 9.16
C GLY A 69 -7.60 -6.90 7.89
N PRO A 70 -8.68 -7.70 8.03
CA PRO A 70 -9.37 -8.31 6.90
C PRO A 70 -9.91 -7.27 5.92
N VAL A 71 -9.93 -7.63 4.64
CA VAL A 71 -10.56 -6.82 3.61
C VAL A 71 -12.07 -6.85 3.82
N LEU A 72 -12.65 -5.74 4.26
CA LEU A 72 -14.09 -5.65 4.59
C LEU A 72 -14.97 -5.41 3.35
N ASP A 73 -14.41 -4.74 2.34
CA ASP A 73 -15.05 -4.48 1.05
C ASP A 73 -14.16 -5.04 -0.05
N SER A 74 -14.62 -6.11 -0.71
CA SER A 74 -13.88 -6.76 -1.78
C SER A 74 -13.70 -5.88 -3.02
N SER A 75 -14.51 -4.83 -3.20
CA SER A 75 -14.39 -3.91 -4.34
C SER A 75 -13.12 -3.05 -4.30
N VAL A 76 -12.49 -2.94 -3.12
CA VAL A 76 -11.21 -2.25 -2.92
C VAL A 76 -10.04 -2.98 -3.59
N ILE A 77 -10.19 -4.29 -3.83
CA ILE A 77 -9.17 -5.11 -4.49
C ILE A 77 -9.66 -5.47 -5.89
N ASP A 78 -9.37 -4.60 -6.86
CA ASP A 78 -9.61 -4.84 -8.27
C ASP A 78 -8.48 -5.68 -8.90
N TRP A 79 -8.53 -6.99 -8.68
CA TRP A 79 -7.53 -7.89 -9.22
C TRP A 79 -7.37 -7.78 -10.74
N THR A 80 -6.12 -7.74 -11.22
CA THR A 80 -5.79 -7.88 -12.64
C THR A 80 -5.76 -9.37 -12.99
N GLY A 81 -6.94 -9.90 -13.33
CA GLY A 81 -7.16 -11.34 -13.45
C GLY A 81 -7.57 -11.96 -12.11
N GLU A 82 -7.62 -13.29 -12.04
CA GLU A 82 -7.90 -13.99 -10.78
C GLU A 82 -6.61 -14.17 -9.98
N PRO A 83 -6.64 -13.95 -8.64
CA PRO A 83 -5.53 -14.35 -7.79
C PRO A 83 -5.31 -15.86 -7.97
N SER A 84 -4.09 -16.25 -8.28
CA SER A 84 -3.71 -17.63 -8.49
C SER A 84 -3.74 -18.38 -7.17
N THR A 85 -4.05 -19.66 -7.25
CA THR A 85 -3.97 -20.58 -6.09
C THR A 85 -2.58 -21.21 -5.98
N ARG A 86 -1.55 -20.56 -6.56
CA ARG A 86 -0.20 -21.14 -6.61
C ARG A 86 0.50 -20.84 -5.29
N GLN A 87 0.92 -21.90 -4.60
CA GLN A 87 1.77 -21.77 -3.42
C GLN A 87 2.98 -20.87 -3.71
N GLY A 88 3.08 -19.75 -2.97
CA GLY A 88 4.23 -18.86 -2.99
C GLY A 88 3.95 -17.44 -3.48
N ASP A 89 2.84 -17.18 -4.18
CA ASP A 89 2.44 -15.85 -4.65
C ASP A 89 1.65 -15.05 -3.59
N ASN A 90 2.06 -15.12 -2.32
CA ASN A 90 1.23 -14.66 -1.20
C ASN A 90 1.33 -13.15 -0.86
N CYS A 91 1.77 -12.32 -1.81
CA CYS A 91 2.03 -10.89 -1.58
C CYS A 91 1.39 -10.02 -2.66
N GLY A 92 0.54 -9.10 -2.23
CA GLY A 92 -0.19 -8.19 -3.11
C GLY A 92 0.59 -6.90 -3.39
N LEU A 93 0.61 -6.53 -4.67
CA LEU A 93 1.07 -5.24 -5.16
C LEU A 93 -0.06 -4.52 -5.89
N VAL A 94 0.05 -3.19 -5.99
CA VAL A 94 -0.71 -2.39 -6.95
C VAL A 94 0.15 -2.20 -8.21
N THR A 95 -0.46 -2.43 -9.36
CA THR A 95 0.14 -2.25 -10.69
C THR A 95 0.07 -0.78 -11.14
N PHE A 96 0.68 -0.46 -12.28
CA PHE A 96 0.57 0.86 -12.93
C PHE A 96 -0.85 1.26 -13.28
N GLY A 97 -1.74 0.29 -13.55
CA GLY A 97 -3.16 0.53 -13.82
C GLY A 97 -4.00 0.80 -12.57
N GLY A 98 -3.39 0.76 -11.38
CA GLY A 98 -4.08 0.81 -10.09
C GLY A 98 -4.69 -0.51 -9.66
N GLN A 99 -4.59 -1.56 -10.49
CA GLN A 99 -5.13 -2.88 -10.19
C GLN A 99 -4.22 -3.68 -9.28
N PHE A 100 -4.80 -4.58 -8.48
CA PHE A 100 -4.03 -5.49 -7.63
C PHE A 100 -3.50 -6.70 -8.40
N HIS A 101 -2.30 -7.14 -8.04
CA HIS A 101 -1.72 -8.39 -8.52
C HIS A 101 -0.97 -9.06 -7.38
N GLU A 102 -1.00 -10.37 -7.35
CA GLU A 102 -0.20 -11.18 -6.45
C GLU A 102 1.16 -11.55 -7.06
N ARG A 103 2.17 -11.73 -6.21
CA ARG A 103 3.52 -12.09 -6.61
C ARG A 103 4.29 -12.77 -5.49
N VAL A 104 5.32 -13.51 -5.87
CA VAL A 104 6.30 -14.06 -4.93
C VAL A 104 6.90 -12.95 -4.06
N CYS A 105 6.70 -13.10 -2.76
CA CYS A 105 7.05 -12.11 -1.74
C CYS A 105 8.54 -11.71 -1.71
N SER A 106 9.42 -12.57 -2.22
CA SER A 106 10.87 -12.36 -2.27
C SER A 106 11.32 -11.42 -3.40
N LEU A 107 10.43 -11.08 -4.35
CA LEU A 107 10.75 -10.14 -5.43
C LEU A 107 11.13 -8.77 -4.87
N LYS A 108 12.24 -8.22 -5.35
CA LYS A 108 12.73 -6.91 -4.94
C LYS A 108 12.20 -5.84 -5.88
N ILE A 109 11.09 -5.20 -5.51
CA ILE A 109 10.43 -4.16 -6.29
C ILE A 109 10.19 -2.89 -5.47
N ARG A 110 9.47 -1.91 -6.04
CA ARG A 110 9.07 -0.67 -5.38
C ARG A 110 7.99 -0.94 -4.33
N PHE A 111 7.72 0.03 -3.47
CA PHE A 111 6.70 -0.06 -2.44
C PHE A 111 6.12 1.31 -2.10
N ILE A 112 4.96 1.31 -1.45
CA ILE A 112 4.29 2.52 -0.96
C ILE A 112 4.15 2.43 0.55
N CYS A 113 4.67 3.42 1.26
CA CYS A 113 4.33 3.62 2.66
C CYS A 113 3.13 4.56 2.81
N GLU A 114 2.24 4.24 3.75
CA GLU A 114 1.16 5.09 4.23
C GLU A 114 1.52 5.69 5.60
N ARG A 115 0.94 6.86 5.91
CA ARG A 115 0.97 7.49 7.24
C ARG A 115 -0.18 8.48 7.37
N LEU A 116 -0.51 8.86 8.60
CA LEU A 116 -1.45 9.95 8.84
C LEU A 116 -0.95 11.28 8.26
N ALA A 117 -1.90 12.10 7.80
CA ALA A 117 -1.65 13.47 7.33
C ALA A 117 -0.88 14.29 8.37
N TYR A 118 -0.11 15.28 7.89
CA TYR A 118 0.56 16.22 8.77
C TYR A 118 -0.47 16.98 9.63
N GLY A 119 -0.22 17.09 10.93
CA GLY A 119 -1.14 17.72 11.88
C GLY A 119 -2.25 16.80 12.43
N VAL A 120 -2.43 15.58 11.90
CA VAL A 120 -3.35 14.58 12.45
C VAL A 120 -2.57 13.62 13.34
N THR A 121 -2.83 13.64 14.65
CA THR A 121 -2.22 12.70 15.61
C THR A 121 -3.14 11.50 15.87
N SER A 122 -2.58 10.36 16.28
CA SER A 122 -3.37 9.18 16.67
C SER A 122 -4.35 9.46 17.81
N GLY A 123 -4.04 10.41 18.70
CA GLY A 123 -4.90 10.81 19.83
C GLY A 123 -6.12 11.66 19.42
N SER A 124 -6.05 12.38 18.30
CA SER A 124 -7.16 13.17 17.75
C SER A 124 -8.19 12.35 16.95
N VAL A 125 -7.95 11.05 16.74
CA VAL A 125 -8.85 10.12 16.01
C VAL A 125 -9.81 9.38 16.97
N ARG A 126 -10.13 9.96 18.14
CA ARG A 126 -11.20 9.41 18.97
C ARG A 126 -12.55 9.76 18.33
N GLU A 127 -13.20 8.71 17.81
CA GLU A 127 -14.66 8.62 17.57
C GLU A 127 -15.23 9.06 16.21
N TYR A 128 -14.42 9.15 15.15
CA TYR A 128 -14.95 9.20 13.78
C TYR A 128 -14.16 8.33 12.80
N ALA A 129 -14.85 7.27 12.36
CA ALA A 129 -14.57 6.42 11.20
C ALA A 129 -13.30 5.56 11.21
N LEU A 130 -13.58 4.26 11.14
CA LEU A 130 -12.79 3.07 10.83
C LEU A 130 -11.94 3.17 9.53
N HIS A 131 -11.67 4.36 8.99
CA HIS A 131 -11.13 4.55 7.64
C HIS A 131 -9.96 5.51 7.71
N ARG A 132 -8.73 4.98 7.73
CA ARG A 132 -7.52 5.80 7.69
C ARG A 132 -7.45 6.44 6.31
N ARG A 133 -7.74 7.74 6.23
CA ARG A 133 -7.56 8.49 4.98
C ARG A 133 -6.07 8.54 4.65
N VAL A 134 -5.62 7.81 3.63
CA VAL A 134 -4.27 7.97 3.09
C VAL A 134 -4.13 9.39 2.55
N ALA A 135 -3.30 10.18 3.21
CA ALA A 135 -3.07 11.58 2.84
C ALA A 135 -1.69 11.81 2.22
N ALA A 136 -0.81 10.81 2.21
CA ALA A 136 0.50 10.90 1.59
C ALA A 136 1.04 9.51 1.21
N VAL A 137 1.35 9.33 -0.07
CA VAL A 137 2.05 8.16 -0.62
C VAL A 137 3.53 8.52 -0.73
N ILE A 138 4.37 7.85 0.05
CA ILE A 138 5.81 7.91 -0.20
C ILE A 138 6.13 6.79 -1.18
N VAL A 139 6.21 7.14 -2.46
CA VAL A 139 6.73 6.23 -3.48
C VAL A 139 8.23 6.14 -3.28
N SER A 140 8.75 4.94 -2.97
CA SER A 140 10.19 4.72 -2.98
C SER A 140 10.68 4.74 -4.43
N PHE A 141 10.88 5.93 -4.98
CA PHE A 141 11.70 6.08 -6.17
C PHE A 141 13.13 5.72 -5.76
N LEU A 142 13.86 4.98 -6.61
CA LEU A 142 15.32 4.92 -6.53
C LEU A 142 15.99 6.30 -6.78
N SER A 143 15.26 7.40 -6.66
CA SER A 143 15.75 8.78 -6.61
C SER A 143 14.74 9.66 -5.88
N MET A 144 15.16 10.30 -4.79
CA MET A 144 14.38 11.20 -3.94
C MET A 144 13.52 12.18 -4.76
N TYR A 145 12.19 12.11 -4.63
CA TYR A 145 11.32 13.27 -4.74
C TYR A 145 10.26 13.19 -3.65
N ILE A 146 10.45 13.98 -2.61
CA ILE A 146 9.41 14.32 -1.65
C ILE A 146 8.49 15.29 -2.39
N LEU A 147 7.31 14.82 -2.83
CA LEU A 147 6.23 15.75 -3.18
C LEU A 147 5.60 16.22 -1.88
N SER A 148 6.05 17.39 -1.40
CA SER A 148 5.32 18.21 -0.43
C SER A 148 4.14 18.88 -1.15
N PRO A 149 3.01 19.15 -0.47
CA PRO A 149 1.91 19.89 -1.08
C PRO A 149 2.34 21.35 -1.30
N SER A 150 2.01 21.87 -2.47
CA SER A 150 1.96 23.29 -2.79
C SER A 150 0.89 24.01 -1.97
N LEU A 151 1.35 25.08 -1.30
CA LEU A 151 0.67 26.27 -0.74
C LEU A 151 -0.64 26.08 0.04
#